data_AF-A0A0S8BVC4-F1
#
_entry.id   AF-A0A0S8BVC4-F1
#
_cell.length_a   1.000
_cell.length_b   1.000
_cell.length_c   1.000
_cell.angle_alpha   90.00
_cell.angle_beta   90.00
_cell.angle_gamma   90.00
#
_symmetry.space_group_name_H-M   'P 1'
#
loop_
_entity.id
_entity.type
_entity.pdbx_description
1 polymer ?
#
loop_
_entity_poly.entity_id
_entity_poly.type
_entity_poly.pdbx_seq_one_letter_code
_entity_poly.pdbx_strand_id
1 'polypeptide(L)'
;MAAPAPVRAAQPAPPPFDPSPHAIDIPRWFKETFLDFREDIAEAAAAGKRLMVYFGQDGCPYCKRLMQVNFGQRDITDKTRQHFNAVAINMWGDREVTWIDGKSLSEKNFAAALKVQFTPTLLFFDEKGKIVLRVNGYYPPHKFRIALDYVSGHNEEKMSFADYLRQHGGKAGGGDLNDQPFLLKPPLDLAAHVRGSGRFLAVLFEQKHCAACDELHQQGFADPAVRELIGKLDFARVELFGREKLVTPEGRNLTAAQWGRQLGLAYTPSIVFFDAAGREAFRIETYLRPFHLASSFDYVTSKAYLVQPSFQRFLQARAEQIRRAGGRVELW
;
A
#
# COMPACT_ATOMS: atom_id res chain seq x y z
N MET A 1 47.80 -25.61 -5.54
CA MET A 1 47.52 -24.36 -4.80
C MET A 1 46.33 -23.69 -5.48
N ALA A 2 45.17 -23.65 -4.81
CA ALA A 2 43.95 -23.06 -5.36
C ALA A 2 43.97 -21.54 -5.13
N ALA A 3 43.61 -20.76 -6.15
CA ALA A 3 43.55 -19.31 -6.07
C ALA A 3 42.41 -18.85 -5.15
N PRO A 4 42.59 -17.78 -4.35
CA PRO A 4 41.56 -17.27 -3.46
C PRO A 4 40.42 -16.63 -4.26
N ALA A 5 39.19 -16.87 -3.83
CA ALA A 5 38.00 -16.26 -4.40
C ALA A 5 37.98 -14.73 -4.16
N PRO A 6 37.47 -13.94 -5.12
CA PRO A 6 37.44 -12.48 -4.97
C PRO A 6 36.46 -12.09 -3.87
N VAL A 7 36.94 -11.24 -2.95
CA VAL A 7 36.13 -10.63 -1.89
C VAL A 7 35.14 -9.67 -2.55
N ARG A 8 33.84 -10.00 -2.44
CA ARG A 8 32.75 -9.15 -2.91
C ARG A 8 32.74 -7.87 -2.07
N ALA A 9 32.98 -6.73 -2.72
CA ALA A 9 32.90 -5.42 -2.07
C ALA A 9 31.53 -5.26 -1.38
N ALA A 10 31.56 -4.84 -0.11
CA ALA A 10 30.36 -4.52 0.64
C ALA A 10 29.60 -3.39 -0.09
N GLN A 11 28.29 -3.57 -0.26
CA GLN A 11 27.45 -2.52 -0.81
C GLN A 11 27.51 -1.28 0.11
N PRO A 12 27.59 -0.06 -0.44
CA PRO A 12 27.58 1.15 0.37
C PRO A 12 26.30 1.20 1.21
N ALA A 13 26.44 1.61 2.46
CA ALA A 13 25.28 1.83 3.33
C ALA A 13 24.30 2.79 2.64
N PRO A 14 22.99 2.54 2.72
CA PRO A 14 22.02 3.48 2.17
C PRO A 14 22.23 4.86 2.81
N PRO A 15 22.02 5.94 2.05
CA PRO A 15 22.21 7.29 2.55
C PRO A 15 21.39 7.51 3.84
N PRO A 16 21.90 8.34 4.78
CA PRO A 16 21.17 8.70 5.98
C PRO A 16 19.78 9.26 5.62
N PHE A 17 18.79 8.95 6.44
CA PHE A 17 17.46 9.51 6.31
C PHE A 17 17.52 11.02 6.62
N ASP A 18 17.10 11.85 5.67
CA ASP A 18 16.90 13.28 5.86
C ASP A 18 15.39 13.53 6.13
N PRO A 19 14.98 13.76 7.39
CA PRO A 19 13.59 14.08 7.69
C PRO A 19 13.18 15.34 6.94
N SER A 20 12.07 15.25 6.20
CA SER A 20 11.45 16.46 5.64
C SER A 20 11.25 17.49 6.76
N PRO A 21 11.52 18.78 6.52
CA PRO A 21 11.45 19.82 7.55
C PRO A 21 10.03 20.06 8.09
N HIS A 22 9.01 19.45 7.48
CA HIS A 22 7.62 19.59 7.88
C HIS A 22 7.14 18.34 8.60
N ALA A 23 7.13 18.41 9.93
CA ALA A 23 6.54 17.40 10.78
C ALA A 23 5.03 17.23 10.48
N ILE A 24 4.52 16.00 10.58
CA ILE A 24 3.08 15.76 10.52
C ILE A 24 2.45 16.13 11.88
N ASP A 25 1.48 17.02 11.86
CA ASP A 25 0.69 17.37 13.04
C ASP A 25 -0.29 16.22 13.38
N ILE A 26 0.07 15.44 14.41
CA ILE A 26 -0.74 14.33 14.90
C ILE A 26 -1.80 14.89 15.87
N PRO A 27 -3.10 14.59 15.68
CA PRO A 27 -4.14 15.06 16.58
C PRO A 27 -3.89 14.66 18.04
N ARG A 28 -4.07 15.59 18.97
CA ARG A 28 -3.82 15.40 20.42
C ARG A 28 -4.59 14.26 21.10
N TRP A 29 -5.56 13.67 20.41
CA TRP A 29 -6.31 12.52 20.93
C TRP A 29 -5.67 11.18 20.57
N PHE A 30 -4.62 11.16 19.75
CA PHE A 30 -3.70 10.04 19.70
C PHE A 30 -3.01 9.92 21.07
N LYS A 31 -2.87 8.68 21.54
CA LYS A 31 -2.27 8.38 22.83
C LYS A 31 -0.76 8.30 22.66
N GLU A 32 -0.05 8.94 23.58
CA GLU A 32 1.37 8.65 23.81
C GLU A 32 1.47 7.45 24.74
N THR A 33 2.15 6.41 24.28
CA THR A 33 2.33 5.15 25.01
C THR A 33 3.80 4.76 25.02
N PHE A 34 4.14 3.73 25.80
CA PHE A 34 5.47 3.12 25.76
C PHE A 34 5.69 2.23 24.52
N LEU A 35 4.71 2.16 23.61
CA LEU A 35 4.71 1.30 22.42
C LEU A 35 4.92 -0.19 22.76
N ASP A 36 4.45 -0.64 23.93
CA ASP A 36 4.24 -2.07 24.20
C ASP A 36 2.85 -2.46 23.71
N PHE A 37 2.82 -3.22 22.62
CA PHE A 37 1.58 -3.53 21.94
C PHE A 37 0.66 -4.41 22.78
N ARG A 38 1.17 -5.25 23.68
CA ARG A 38 0.32 -6.07 24.55
C ARG A 38 -0.40 -5.18 25.56
N GLU A 39 0.32 -4.23 26.13
CA GLU A 39 -0.26 -3.24 27.04
C GLU A 39 -1.26 -2.33 26.31
N ASP A 40 -0.90 -1.80 25.14
CA ASP A 40 -1.77 -0.93 24.35
C ASP A 40 -3.06 -1.63 23.91
N ILE A 41 -2.99 -2.92 23.53
CA ILE A 41 -4.16 -3.75 23.19
C ILE A 41 -4.99 -4.03 24.45
N ALA A 42 -4.37 -4.41 25.57
CA ALA A 42 -5.08 -4.70 26.80
C ALA A 42 -5.79 -3.46 27.36
N GLU A 43 -5.15 -2.29 27.30
CA GLU A 43 -5.74 -1.02 27.71
C GLU A 43 -6.89 -0.61 26.80
N ALA A 44 -6.76 -0.79 25.48
CA ALA A 44 -7.85 -0.57 24.55
C ALA A 44 -9.05 -1.47 24.86
N ALA A 45 -8.82 -2.77 25.04
CA ALA A 45 -9.86 -3.76 25.33
C ALA A 45 -10.56 -3.46 26.67
N ALA A 46 -9.81 -3.09 27.72
CA ALA A 46 -10.36 -2.69 29.01
C ALA A 46 -11.28 -1.46 28.92
N ALA A 47 -11.03 -0.56 27.95
CA ALA A 47 -11.87 0.59 27.65
C ALA A 47 -13.02 0.29 26.67
N GLY A 48 -13.22 -0.98 26.27
CA GLY A 48 -14.22 -1.36 25.26
C GLY A 48 -13.87 -0.88 23.84
N LYS A 49 -12.58 -0.70 23.54
CA LYS A 49 -12.04 -0.19 22.28
C LYS A 49 -11.07 -1.18 21.65
N ARG A 50 -10.74 -0.95 20.38
CA ARG A 50 -9.67 -1.64 19.65
C ARG A 50 -8.44 -0.75 19.49
N LEU A 51 -7.28 -1.33 19.18
CA LEU A 51 -6.07 -0.55 18.92
C LEU A 51 -6.00 -0.21 17.42
N MET A 52 -5.84 1.07 17.10
CA MET A 52 -5.47 1.56 15.76
C MET A 52 -4.06 2.14 15.81
N VAL A 53 -3.14 1.54 15.06
CA VAL A 53 -1.76 2.01 14.94
C VAL A 53 -1.57 2.70 13.60
N TYR A 54 -1.12 3.95 13.66
CA TYR A 54 -0.77 4.77 12.51
C TYR A 54 0.73 4.77 12.28
N PHE A 55 1.15 4.43 11.08
CA PHE A 55 2.52 4.60 10.60
C PHE A 55 2.59 5.82 9.69
N GLY A 56 3.40 6.80 10.10
CA GLY A 56 3.61 8.05 9.39
C GLY A 56 5.09 8.35 9.15
N GLN A 57 5.33 9.41 8.39
CA GLN A 57 6.63 10.05 8.27
C GLN A 57 6.44 11.55 8.01
N ASP A 58 7.44 12.33 8.38
CA ASP A 58 7.48 13.76 8.09
C ASP A 58 7.55 14.01 6.58
N GLY A 59 6.93 15.09 6.12
CA GLY A 59 6.84 15.42 4.69
C GLY A 59 5.91 14.55 3.85
N CYS A 60 5.20 13.60 4.46
CA CYS A 60 4.23 12.75 3.76
C CYS A 60 2.93 13.51 3.44
N PRO A 61 2.62 13.83 2.17
CA PRO A 61 1.41 14.57 1.83
C PRO A 61 0.13 13.77 2.09
N TYR A 62 0.15 12.46 1.89
CA TYR A 62 -0.97 11.57 2.17
C TYR A 62 -1.27 11.50 3.68
N CYS A 63 -0.23 11.57 4.51
CA CYS A 63 -0.34 11.62 5.96
C CYS A 63 -0.99 12.93 6.38
N LYS A 64 -0.51 14.06 5.84
CA LYS A 64 -1.14 15.37 6.02
C LYS A 64 -2.60 15.35 5.59
N ARG A 65 -2.92 14.71 4.46
CA ARG A 65 -4.31 14.56 3.97
C ARG A 65 -5.17 13.74 4.95
N LEU A 66 -4.67 12.64 5.48
CA LEU A 66 -5.37 11.86 6.51
C LEU A 66 -5.68 12.73 7.73
N MET A 67 -4.68 13.44 8.27
CA MET A 67 -4.85 14.27 9.46
C MET A 67 -5.82 15.44 9.24
N GLN A 68 -5.67 16.17 8.13
CA GLN A 68 -6.42 17.40 7.89
C GLN A 68 -7.82 17.17 7.31
N VAL A 69 -8.01 16.11 6.51
CA VAL A 69 -9.28 15.88 5.81
C VAL A 69 -10.10 14.80 6.46
N ASN A 70 -9.50 13.65 6.79
CA ASN A 70 -10.26 12.58 7.42
C ASN A 70 -10.47 12.92 8.90
N PHE A 71 -9.40 13.12 9.67
CA PHE A 71 -9.51 13.50 11.08
C PHE A 71 -9.89 14.98 11.30
N GLY A 72 -9.97 15.79 10.24
CA GLY A 72 -10.63 17.10 10.27
C GLY A 72 -12.16 17.03 10.26
N GLN A 73 -12.74 15.88 9.88
CA GLN A 73 -14.19 15.67 9.91
C GLN A 73 -14.61 15.12 11.27
N ARG A 74 -15.55 15.83 11.92
CA ARG A 74 -15.99 15.52 13.28
C ARG A 74 -16.54 14.11 13.42
N ASP A 75 -17.34 13.64 12.46
CA ASP A 75 -17.96 12.31 12.53
C ASP A 75 -16.92 11.18 12.43
N ILE A 76 -15.86 11.36 11.63
CA ILE A 76 -14.75 10.41 11.55
C ILE A 76 -13.96 10.42 12.85
N THR A 77 -13.60 11.60 13.35
CA THR A 77 -12.83 11.73 14.59
C THR A 77 -13.58 11.20 15.81
N ASP A 78 -14.87 11.53 15.95
CA ASP A 78 -15.71 11.06 17.05
C ASP A 78 -15.85 9.53 17.00
N LYS A 79 -16.13 8.96 15.81
CA LYS A 79 -16.17 7.50 15.62
C LYS A 79 -14.83 6.84 15.94
N THR A 80 -13.72 7.39 15.47
CA THR A 80 -12.40 6.84 15.76
C THR A 80 -12.11 6.86 17.26
N ARG A 81 -12.37 7.98 17.94
CA ARG A 81 -12.12 8.11 19.39
C ARG A 81 -13.04 7.22 20.24
N GLN A 82 -14.27 7.00 19.78
CA GLN A 82 -15.24 6.16 20.46
C GLN A 82 -14.81 4.69 20.45
N HIS A 83 -14.31 4.21 19.31
CA HIS A 83 -14.06 2.78 19.10
C HIS A 83 -12.59 2.37 19.15
N PHE A 84 -11.65 3.32 19.11
CA PHE A 84 -10.23 3.02 19.02
C PHE A 84 -9.38 3.83 20.01
N ASN A 85 -8.37 3.17 20.58
CA ASN A 85 -7.17 3.84 21.05
C ASN A 85 -6.24 3.99 19.85
N ALA A 86 -5.84 5.22 19.53
CA ALA A 86 -4.99 5.50 18.39
C ALA A 86 -3.56 5.79 18.85
N VAL A 87 -2.58 5.10 18.27
CA VAL A 87 -1.16 5.27 18.58
C VAL A 87 -0.41 5.58 17.29
N ALA A 88 0.56 6.49 17.36
CA ALA A 88 1.37 6.89 16.22
C ALA A 88 2.78 6.29 16.30
N ILE A 89 3.26 5.82 15.15
CA ILE A 89 4.62 5.32 14.92
C ILE A 89 5.23 6.13 13.78
N ASN A 90 6.41 6.68 14.04
CA ASN A 90 7.23 7.27 12.99
C ASN A 90 8.02 6.14 12.30
N MET A 91 7.76 5.89 11.01
CA MET A 91 8.43 4.80 10.29
C MET A 91 9.97 4.97 10.17
N TRP A 92 10.49 6.15 10.51
CA TRP A 92 11.92 6.44 10.58
C TRP A 92 12.43 6.65 12.00
N GLY A 93 11.54 6.57 12.97
CA GLY A 93 11.83 6.82 14.38
C GLY A 93 12.70 5.73 15.00
N ASP A 94 13.23 6.07 16.16
CA ASP A 94 14.13 5.25 16.95
C ASP A 94 13.58 4.94 18.35
N ARG A 95 12.29 5.25 18.62
CA ARG A 95 11.65 4.78 19.86
C ARG A 95 11.61 3.26 19.87
N GLU A 96 11.77 2.68 21.05
CA GLU A 96 11.61 1.25 21.23
C GLU A 96 10.12 0.87 21.11
N VAL A 97 9.86 -0.21 20.39
CA VAL A 97 8.54 -0.81 20.19
C VAL A 97 8.63 -2.25 20.63
N THR A 98 7.82 -2.63 21.62
CA THR A 98 7.70 -4.03 22.07
C THR A 98 6.52 -4.68 21.36
N TRP A 99 6.81 -5.66 20.52
CA TRP A 99 5.80 -6.38 19.76
C TRP A 99 5.03 -7.38 20.62
N ILE A 100 3.93 -7.92 20.08
CA ILE A 100 3.08 -8.91 20.78
C ILE A 100 3.82 -10.20 21.17
N ASP A 101 4.95 -10.52 20.52
CA ASP A 101 5.81 -11.66 20.87
C ASP A 101 6.86 -11.32 21.95
N GLY A 102 6.82 -10.10 22.48
CA GLY A 102 7.74 -9.59 23.51
C GLY A 102 9.10 -9.13 22.98
N LYS A 103 9.34 -9.15 21.66
CA LYS A 103 10.59 -8.63 21.08
C LYS A 103 10.51 -7.12 20.93
N SER A 104 11.61 -6.47 21.27
CA SER A 104 11.76 -5.03 21.08
C SER A 104 12.52 -4.71 19.79
N LEU A 105 12.01 -3.75 19.04
CA LEU A 105 12.61 -3.20 17.83
C LEU A 105 12.50 -1.68 17.87
N SER A 106 13.39 -0.95 17.20
CA SER A 106 13.12 0.46 16.93
C SER A 106 11.93 0.61 15.98
N GLU A 107 11.21 1.73 16.03
CA GLU A 107 10.08 2.02 15.13
C GLU A 107 10.41 1.75 13.66
N LYS A 108 11.59 2.16 13.18
CA LYS A 108 12.05 1.92 11.80
C LYS A 108 12.23 0.44 11.46
N ASN A 109 12.78 -0.35 12.38
CA ASN A 109 12.97 -1.78 12.18
C ASN A 109 11.64 -2.53 12.28
N PHE A 110 10.75 -2.06 13.14
CA PHE A 110 9.41 -2.57 13.29
C PHE A 110 8.54 -2.31 12.04
N ALA A 111 8.56 -1.09 11.51
CA ALA A 111 7.90 -0.74 10.24
C ALA A 111 8.43 -1.59 9.07
N ALA A 112 9.75 -1.83 9.01
CA ALA A 112 10.37 -2.70 8.03
C ALA A 112 9.94 -4.17 8.18
N ALA A 113 9.90 -4.70 9.41
CA ALA A 113 9.45 -6.06 9.70
C ALA A 113 7.99 -6.30 9.27
N LEU A 114 7.14 -5.28 9.46
CA LEU A 114 5.75 -5.28 8.98
C LEU A 114 5.61 -4.95 7.49
N LYS A 115 6.71 -4.76 6.76
CA LYS A 115 6.72 -4.39 5.33
C LYS A 115 5.85 -3.16 5.05
N VAL A 116 5.97 -2.11 5.85
CA VAL A 116 5.29 -0.82 5.60
C VAL A 116 5.98 -0.12 4.44
N GLN A 117 5.36 -0.19 3.25
CA GLN A 117 5.91 0.38 2.01
C GLN A 117 5.29 1.74 1.65
N PHE A 118 4.13 2.08 2.22
CA PHE A 118 3.40 3.31 1.95
C PHE A 118 3.04 3.98 3.27
N THR A 119 3.02 5.30 3.29
CA THR A 119 2.47 6.07 4.42
C THR A 119 1.36 6.99 3.91
N PRO A 120 0.26 7.13 4.66
CA PRO A 120 0.03 6.50 5.96
C PRO A 120 -0.28 4.99 5.83
N THR A 121 0.12 4.18 6.81
CA THR A 121 -0.43 2.82 6.97
C THR A 121 -1.16 2.77 8.30
N LEU A 122 -2.39 2.25 8.29
CA LEU A 122 -3.16 2.02 9.51
C LEU A 122 -3.29 0.51 9.73
N LEU A 123 -2.91 0.05 10.91
CA LEU A 123 -3.14 -1.31 11.37
C LEU A 123 -4.19 -1.28 12.47
N PHE A 124 -5.22 -2.09 12.32
CA PHE A 124 -6.25 -2.27 13.31
C PHE A 124 -6.10 -3.64 13.94
N PHE A 125 -6.01 -3.68 15.27
CA PHE A 125 -5.87 -4.90 16.05
C PHE A 125 -7.18 -5.24 16.75
N ASP A 126 -7.50 -6.53 16.78
CA ASP A 126 -8.51 -7.04 17.71
C ASP A 126 -7.96 -7.14 19.13
N GLU A 127 -8.84 -7.55 20.04
CA GLU A 127 -8.58 -7.71 21.47
C GLU A 127 -7.57 -8.83 21.77
N LYS A 128 -7.26 -9.68 20.79
CA LYS A 128 -6.31 -10.80 20.89
C LYS A 128 -4.95 -10.45 20.26
N GLY A 129 -4.79 -9.24 19.75
CA GLY A 129 -3.57 -8.78 19.08
C GLY A 129 -3.39 -9.27 17.65
N LYS A 130 -4.46 -9.76 17.01
CA LYS A 130 -4.46 -10.05 15.57
C LYS A 130 -4.73 -8.76 14.81
N ILE A 131 -3.96 -8.51 13.75
CA ILE A 131 -4.28 -7.47 12.78
C ILE A 131 -5.52 -7.91 11.99
N VAL A 132 -6.64 -7.22 12.18
CA VAL A 132 -7.92 -7.51 11.52
C VAL A 132 -8.14 -6.69 10.26
N LEU A 133 -7.48 -5.54 10.17
CA LEU A 133 -7.46 -4.72 8.96
C LEU A 133 -6.14 -3.98 8.82
N ARG A 134 -5.61 -3.98 7.59
CA ARG A 134 -4.49 -3.13 7.17
C ARG A 134 -4.97 -2.22 6.05
N VAL A 135 -4.85 -0.92 6.27
CA VAL A 135 -5.13 0.12 5.27
C VAL A 135 -3.80 0.71 4.82
N ASN A 136 -3.43 0.47 3.57
CA ASN A 136 -2.22 1.01 2.97
C ASN A 136 -2.54 2.33 2.25
N GLY A 137 -1.75 3.37 2.54
CA GLY A 137 -1.90 4.72 1.98
C GLY A 137 -3.23 5.41 2.33
N TYR A 138 -3.57 6.44 1.56
CA TYR A 138 -4.71 7.31 1.85
C TYR A 138 -6.02 6.73 1.32
N TYR A 139 -7.01 6.55 2.21
CA TYR A 139 -8.39 6.28 1.82
C TYR A 139 -9.22 7.56 1.94
N PRO A 140 -9.99 7.93 0.90
CA PRO A 140 -10.87 9.09 0.98
C PRO A 140 -11.96 8.89 2.06
N PRO A 141 -12.56 9.96 2.58
CA PRO A 141 -13.42 9.92 3.76
C PRO A 141 -14.55 8.88 3.70
N HIS A 142 -15.19 8.70 2.55
CA HIS A 142 -16.26 7.72 2.38
C HIS A 142 -15.77 6.27 2.53
N LYS A 143 -14.62 5.90 1.94
CA LYS A 143 -14.01 4.57 2.14
C LYS A 143 -13.44 4.41 3.54
N PHE A 144 -12.88 5.48 4.11
CA PHE A 144 -12.31 5.43 5.45
C PHE A 144 -13.37 5.18 6.53
N ARG A 145 -14.57 5.76 6.39
CA ARG A 145 -15.73 5.45 7.25
C ARG A 145 -16.07 3.96 7.22
N ILE A 146 -16.13 3.37 6.04
CA ILE A 146 -16.42 1.93 5.86
C ILE A 146 -15.34 1.07 6.52
N ALA A 147 -14.05 1.47 6.45
CA ALA A 147 -12.97 0.79 7.16
C ALA A 147 -13.14 0.85 8.68
N LEU A 148 -13.52 2.01 9.23
CA LEU A 148 -13.82 2.14 10.66
C LEU A 148 -15.03 1.26 11.05
N ASP A 149 -16.11 1.30 10.27
CA ASP A 149 -17.33 0.52 10.52
C ASP A 149 -17.09 -0.99 10.44
N TYR A 150 -16.24 -1.43 9.51
CA TYR A 150 -15.82 -2.81 9.38
C TYR A 150 -15.21 -3.30 10.69
N VAL A 151 -14.20 -2.59 11.17
CA VAL A 151 -13.43 -3.00 12.36
C VAL A 151 -14.22 -2.79 13.65
N SER A 152 -14.89 -1.64 13.82
CA SER A 152 -15.65 -1.37 15.05
C SER A 152 -16.88 -2.28 15.19
N GLY A 153 -17.39 -2.81 14.08
CA GLY A 153 -18.52 -3.74 14.05
C GLY A 153 -18.13 -5.22 14.04
N HIS A 154 -16.85 -5.57 14.26
CA HIS A 154 -16.34 -6.96 14.24
C HIS A 154 -16.69 -7.70 12.94
N ASN A 155 -16.73 -6.99 11.81
CA ASN A 155 -17.18 -7.58 10.54
C ASN A 155 -16.15 -8.53 9.92
N GLU A 156 -14.91 -8.52 10.41
CA GLU A 156 -13.88 -9.49 10.05
C GLU A 156 -14.24 -10.93 10.42
N GLU A 157 -15.14 -11.13 11.38
CA GLU A 157 -15.64 -12.45 11.76
C GLU A 157 -16.67 -12.99 10.75
N LYS A 158 -17.23 -12.12 9.91
CA LYS A 158 -18.35 -12.42 9.01
C LYS A 158 -17.91 -12.47 7.55
N MET A 159 -17.05 -11.54 7.12
CA MET A 159 -16.61 -11.43 5.74
C MET A 159 -15.26 -10.71 5.58
N SER A 160 -14.68 -10.84 4.41
CA SER A 160 -13.48 -10.08 4.05
C SER A 160 -13.78 -8.58 3.95
N PHE A 161 -12.77 -7.74 4.20
CA PHE A 161 -12.91 -6.29 4.01
C PHE A 161 -13.23 -5.92 2.55
N ALA A 162 -12.72 -6.70 1.58
CA ALA A 162 -13.02 -6.52 0.17
C ALA A 162 -14.53 -6.67 -0.12
N ASP A 163 -15.15 -7.72 0.42
CA ASP A 163 -16.59 -7.97 0.27
C ASP A 163 -17.40 -6.92 1.02
N TYR A 164 -16.95 -6.51 2.21
CA TYR A 164 -17.61 -5.46 2.99
C TYR A 164 -17.59 -4.11 2.27
N LEU A 165 -16.44 -3.72 1.71
CA LEU A 165 -16.28 -2.51 0.92
C LEU A 165 -17.13 -2.55 -0.36
N ARG A 166 -17.30 -3.71 -0.98
CA ARG A 166 -18.19 -3.88 -2.14
C ARG A 166 -19.67 -3.72 -1.78
N GLN A 167 -20.10 -4.20 -0.61
CA GLN A 167 -21.49 -4.12 -0.16
C GLN A 167 -21.87 -2.72 0.34
N HIS A 168 -20.94 -2.01 0.97
CA HIS A 168 -21.18 -0.71 1.61
C HIS A 168 -20.60 0.47 0.83
N GLY A 169 -19.78 0.20 -0.18
CA GLY A 169 -19.24 1.20 -1.08
C GLY A 169 -20.34 1.80 -1.97
N GLY A 170 -20.32 3.12 -2.14
CA GLY A 170 -21.20 3.79 -3.09
C GLY A 170 -20.88 3.40 -4.54
N LYS A 171 -21.89 3.48 -5.42
CA LYS A 171 -21.75 3.29 -6.88
C LYS A 171 -21.17 4.53 -7.57
N ALA A 172 -20.04 5.05 -7.07
CA ALA A 172 -19.42 6.26 -7.61
C ALA A 172 -18.37 5.91 -8.67
N GLY A 173 -18.48 6.49 -9.87
CA GLY A 173 -17.59 6.25 -11.01
C GLY A 173 -18.34 5.76 -12.25
N GLY A 174 -17.63 5.68 -13.37
CA GLY A 174 -18.12 5.18 -14.66
C GLY A 174 -18.71 3.78 -14.56
N GLY A 175 -19.72 3.49 -15.39
CA GLY A 175 -20.46 2.22 -15.33
C GLY A 175 -19.69 1.00 -15.81
N ASP A 176 -18.68 1.20 -16.64
CA ASP A 176 -17.88 0.14 -17.25
C ASP A 176 -16.41 0.22 -16.83
N LEU A 177 -15.69 -0.88 -17.07
CA LEU A 177 -14.25 -0.95 -16.87
C LEU A 177 -13.52 -0.09 -17.89
N ASN A 178 -12.47 0.61 -17.48
CA ASN A 178 -11.75 1.55 -18.34
C ASN A 178 -10.81 0.79 -19.30
N ASP A 179 -10.96 0.96 -20.61
CA ASP A 179 -10.05 0.36 -21.60
C ASP A 179 -8.86 1.29 -21.91
N GLN A 180 -7.74 0.69 -22.29
CA GLN A 180 -6.52 1.38 -22.69
C GLN A 180 -5.81 0.58 -23.79
N PRO A 181 -5.13 1.25 -24.74
CA PRO A 181 -4.51 0.57 -25.88
C PRO A 181 -3.35 -0.35 -25.49
N PHE A 182 -2.71 -0.11 -24.34
CA PHE A 182 -1.60 -0.93 -23.83
C PHE A 182 -2.06 -2.21 -23.10
N LEU A 183 -3.36 -2.38 -22.86
CA LEU A 183 -3.86 -3.53 -22.11
C LEU A 183 -3.87 -4.80 -22.97
N LEU A 184 -3.37 -5.88 -22.38
CA LEU A 184 -3.50 -7.22 -22.92
C LEU A 184 -4.99 -7.56 -23.13
N LYS A 185 -5.29 -8.18 -24.27
CA LYS A 185 -6.67 -8.55 -24.64
C LYS A 185 -6.99 -9.97 -24.15
N PRO A 186 -8.24 -10.23 -23.70
CA PRO A 186 -8.68 -11.58 -23.35
C PRO A 186 -8.64 -12.56 -24.53
N PRO A 187 -8.55 -13.88 -24.29
CA PRO A 187 -8.41 -14.52 -22.98
C PRO A 187 -7.03 -14.29 -22.36
N LEU A 188 -6.98 -14.06 -21.05
CA LEU A 188 -5.73 -13.75 -20.35
C LEU A 188 -4.99 -15.04 -19.97
N ASP A 189 -3.86 -15.30 -20.64
CA ASP A 189 -2.85 -16.28 -20.20
C ASP A 189 -1.61 -15.57 -19.64
N LEU A 190 -1.65 -15.24 -18.35
CA LEU A 190 -0.60 -14.45 -17.71
C LEU A 190 0.71 -15.23 -17.52
N ALA A 191 0.64 -16.58 -17.47
CA ALA A 191 1.82 -17.42 -17.36
C ALA A 191 2.70 -17.33 -18.61
N ALA A 192 2.10 -17.22 -19.80
CA ALA A 192 2.82 -17.04 -21.05
C ALA A 192 3.59 -15.70 -21.08
N HIS A 193 3.01 -14.63 -20.55
CA HIS A 193 3.65 -13.31 -20.48
C HIS A 193 4.85 -13.28 -19.54
N VAL A 194 4.77 -13.97 -18.40
CA VAL A 194 5.88 -14.07 -17.46
C VAL A 194 7.05 -14.89 -18.02
N ARG A 195 6.77 -16.03 -18.68
CA ARG A 195 7.80 -16.95 -19.17
C ARG A 195 8.41 -16.55 -20.52
N GLY A 196 7.66 -15.82 -21.35
CA GLY A 196 8.01 -15.58 -22.75
C GLY A 196 8.48 -14.17 -23.10
N SER A 197 8.10 -13.13 -22.34
CA SER A 197 8.31 -11.73 -22.76
C SER A 197 9.66 -11.14 -22.36
N GLY A 198 10.30 -11.66 -21.30
CA GLY A 198 11.45 -11.03 -20.64
C GLY A 198 11.12 -9.69 -19.94
N ARG A 199 9.86 -9.24 -20.01
CA ARG A 199 9.32 -8.02 -19.42
C ARG A 199 8.61 -8.34 -18.11
N PHE A 200 8.49 -7.35 -17.24
CA PHE A 200 7.68 -7.48 -16.03
C PHE A 200 6.20 -7.44 -16.39
N LEU A 201 5.39 -8.24 -15.68
CA LEU A 201 3.94 -8.23 -15.81
C LEU A 201 3.34 -7.34 -14.73
N ALA A 202 2.57 -6.33 -15.11
CA ALA A 202 1.71 -5.56 -14.22
C ALA A 202 0.25 -6.00 -14.42
N VAL A 203 -0.48 -6.20 -13.33
CA VAL A 203 -1.89 -6.58 -13.37
C VAL A 203 -2.69 -5.58 -12.55
N LEU A 204 -3.52 -4.78 -13.23
CA LEU A 204 -4.48 -3.88 -12.62
C LEU A 204 -5.73 -4.66 -12.24
N PHE A 205 -6.09 -4.60 -10.97
CA PHE A 205 -7.36 -5.03 -10.44
C PHE A 205 -8.25 -3.81 -10.21
N GLU A 206 -9.37 -3.78 -10.92
CA GLU A 206 -10.37 -2.72 -10.80
C GLU A 206 -11.79 -3.28 -10.73
N GLN A 207 -12.78 -2.39 -10.66
CA GLN A 207 -14.18 -2.74 -10.63
C GLN A 207 -14.98 -1.68 -11.38
N LYS A 208 -16.17 -2.06 -11.84
CA LYS A 208 -17.16 -1.11 -12.35
C LYS A 208 -17.58 -0.13 -11.26
N HIS A 209 -17.99 1.07 -11.63
CA HIS A 209 -18.37 2.15 -10.70
C HIS A 209 -17.24 2.43 -9.69
N CYS A 210 -16.08 2.82 -10.21
CA CYS A 210 -14.90 3.09 -9.41
C CYS A 210 -14.24 4.42 -9.81
N ALA A 211 -14.65 5.51 -9.15
CA ALA A 211 -14.11 6.85 -9.43
C ALA A 211 -12.57 6.94 -9.32
N ALA A 212 -11.97 6.19 -8.38
CA ALA A 212 -10.52 6.14 -8.24
C ALA A 212 -9.83 5.37 -9.40
N CYS A 213 -10.53 4.39 -9.98
CA CYS A 213 -10.06 3.68 -11.17
C CYS A 213 -10.16 4.61 -12.39
N ASP A 214 -11.28 5.33 -12.53
CA ASP A 214 -11.44 6.32 -13.60
C ASP A 214 -10.34 7.38 -13.56
N GLU A 215 -10.04 7.91 -12.36
CA GLU A 215 -8.95 8.87 -12.17
C GLU A 215 -7.58 8.28 -12.51
N LEU A 216 -7.30 7.04 -12.10
CA LEU A 216 -6.05 6.35 -12.46
C LEU A 216 -5.91 6.25 -13.99
N HIS A 217 -6.97 5.92 -14.71
CA HIS A 217 -6.95 5.82 -16.17
C HIS A 217 -6.83 7.19 -16.86
N GLN A 218 -7.56 8.19 -16.40
CA GLN A 218 -7.64 9.51 -17.04
C GLN A 218 -6.44 10.41 -16.73
N GLN A 219 -5.87 10.29 -15.52
CA GLN A 219 -4.80 11.16 -15.05
C GLN A 219 -3.52 10.38 -14.81
N GLY A 220 -3.59 9.25 -14.09
CA GLY A 220 -2.42 8.45 -13.74
C GLY A 220 -1.70 7.88 -14.96
N PHE A 221 -2.40 7.14 -15.82
CA PHE A 221 -1.83 6.56 -17.04
C PHE A 221 -1.64 7.58 -18.17
N ALA A 222 -2.28 8.74 -18.08
CA ALA A 222 -2.08 9.83 -19.02
C ALA A 222 -0.78 10.61 -18.76
N ASP A 223 -0.22 10.54 -17.55
CA ASP A 223 1.06 11.18 -17.21
C ASP A 223 2.21 10.66 -18.10
N PRO A 224 3.03 11.55 -18.70
CA PRO A 224 4.12 11.14 -19.60
C PRO A 224 5.14 10.20 -18.96
N ALA A 225 5.51 10.43 -17.69
CA ALA A 225 6.51 9.60 -17.00
C ALA A 225 5.95 8.20 -16.71
N VAL A 226 4.66 8.10 -16.38
CA VAL A 226 3.98 6.81 -16.21
C VAL A 226 3.86 6.08 -17.55
N ARG A 227 3.48 6.78 -18.63
CA ARG A 227 3.32 6.19 -19.97
C ARG A 227 4.61 5.59 -20.51
N GLU A 228 5.75 6.25 -20.31
CA GLU A 228 7.05 5.70 -20.71
C GLU A 228 7.34 4.37 -20.01
N LEU A 229 7.02 4.28 -18.71
CA LEU A 229 7.26 3.07 -17.92
C LEU A 229 6.27 1.94 -18.25
N ILE A 230 5.01 2.27 -18.58
CA ILE A 230 4.05 1.29 -19.11
C ILE A 230 4.60 0.61 -20.37
N GLY A 231 5.29 1.37 -21.23
CA GLY A 231 5.97 0.84 -22.41
C GLY A 231 7.06 -0.21 -22.13
N LYS A 232 7.44 -0.43 -20.87
CA LYS A 232 8.42 -1.45 -20.42
C LYS A 232 7.76 -2.67 -19.75
N LEU A 233 6.43 -2.69 -19.66
CA LEU A 233 5.64 -3.72 -18.98
C LEU A 233 4.72 -4.46 -19.97
N ASP A 234 4.41 -5.71 -19.65
CA ASP A 234 3.17 -6.34 -20.11
C ASP A 234 2.09 -5.97 -19.11
N PHE A 235 0.92 -5.50 -19.56
CA PHE A 235 -0.07 -4.92 -18.66
C PHE A 235 -1.45 -5.56 -18.85
N ALA A 236 -1.91 -6.33 -17.87
CA ALA A 236 -3.25 -6.90 -17.85
C ALA A 236 -4.21 -6.10 -16.95
N ARG A 237 -5.50 -6.19 -17.24
CA ARG A 237 -6.58 -5.69 -16.40
C ARG A 237 -7.53 -6.83 -16.04
N VAL A 238 -7.92 -6.90 -14.78
CA VAL A 238 -8.79 -7.93 -14.20
C VAL A 238 -9.90 -7.25 -13.38
N GLU A 239 -11.15 -7.69 -13.54
CA GLU A 239 -12.24 -7.23 -12.68
C GLU A 239 -12.16 -7.96 -11.35
N LEU A 240 -11.90 -7.25 -10.25
CA LEU A 240 -11.60 -7.86 -8.94
C LEU A 240 -12.67 -8.85 -8.46
N PHE A 241 -13.93 -8.61 -8.83
CA PHE A 241 -15.07 -9.44 -8.45
C PHE A 241 -15.68 -10.23 -9.63
N GLY A 242 -14.96 -10.24 -10.75
CA GLY A 242 -15.38 -10.85 -12.00
C GLY A 242 -15.39 -12.38 -12.00
N ARG A 243 -16.11 -12.97 -12.95
CA ARG A 243 -16.23 -14.43 -13.14
C ARG A 243 -15.45 -14.93 -14.35
N GLU A 244 -14.82 -14.03 -15.10
CA GLU A 244 -13.95 -14.36 -16.21
C GLU A 244 -12.83 -15.27 -15.76
N LYS A 245 -12.50 -16.25 -16.60
CA LYS A 245 -11.41 -17.19 -16.36
C LYS A 245 -10.12 -16.62 -16.93
N LEU A 246 -9.03 -16.85 -16.21
CA LEU A 246 -7.67 -16.51 -16.63
C LEU A 246 -6.68 -17.58 -16.15
N VAL A 247 -5.53 -17.64 -16.79
CA VAL A 247 -4.37 -18.38 -16.29
C VAL A 247 -3.51 -17.40 -15.48
N THR A 248 -3.29 -17.70 -14.19
CA THR A 248 -2.45 -16.85 -13.32
C THR A 248 -0.98 -16.92 -13.74
N PRO A 249 -0.11 -16.00 -13.26
CA PRO A 249 1.35 -16.07 -13.46
C PRO A 249 1.97 -17.43 -13.13
N GLU A 250 1.42 -18.13 -12.13
CA GLU A 250 1.87 -19.47 -11.71
C GLU A 250 1.30 -20.60 -12.58
N GLY A 251 0.46 -20.31 -13.56
CA GLY A 251 -0.16 -21.29 -14.46
C GLY A 251 -1.47 -21.89 -13.97
N ARG A 252 -2.12 -21.31 -12.95
CA ARG A 252 -3.38 -21.84 -12.41
C ARG A 252 -4.58 -21.27 -13.17
N ASN A 253 -5.57 -22.10 -13.46
CA ASN A 253 -6.85 -21.66 -14.01
C ASN A 253 -7.78 -21.24 -12.87
N LEU A 254 -8.07 -19.95 -12.75
CA LEU A 254 -8.97 -19.38 -11.74
C LEU A 254 -9.95 -18.39 -12.38
N THR A 255 -11.04 -18.09 -11.68
CA THR A 255 -11.78 -16.87 -11.97
C THR A 255 -11.06 -15.64 -11.41
N ALA A 256 -11.28 -14.48 -12.01
CA ALA A 256 -10.77 -13.21 -11.51
C ALA A 256 -11.05 -13.00 -10.01
N ALA A 257 -12.29 -13.24 -9.56
CA ALA A 257 -12.65 -13.15 -8.14
C ALA A 257 -11.94 -14.16 -7.24
N GLN A 258 -11.69 -15.38 -7.71
CA GLN A 258 -10.92 -16.37 -6.94
C GLN A 258 -9.48 -15.90 -6.77
N TRP A 259 -8.87 -15.37 -7.83
CA TRP A 259 -7.50 -14.92 -7.78
C TRP A 259 -7.31 -13.65 -6.94
N GLY A 260 -8.21 -12.66 -7.06
CA GLY A 260 -8.22 -11.48 -6.21
C GLY A 260 -8.27 -11.79 -4.71
N ARG A 261 -9.11 -12.77 -4.31
CA ARG A 261 -9.15 -13.28 -2.93
C ARG A 261 -7.85 -13.97 -2.51
N GLN A 262 -7.27 -14.78 -3.39
CA GLN A 262 -6.00 -15.46 -3.10
C GLN A 262 -4.86 -14.45 -2.88
N LEU A 263 -4.85 -13.34 -3.62
CA LEU A 263 -3.87 -12.26 -3.46
C LEU A 263 -4.14 -11.37 -2.24
N GLY A 264 -5.30 -11.50 -1.59
CA GLY A 264 -5.71 -10.67 -0.45
C GLY A 264 -6.07 -9.23 -0.83
N LEU A 265 -6.45 -8.98 -2.09
CA LEU A 265 -6.75 -7.63 -2.57
C LEU A 265 -8.08 -7.13 -2.02
N ALA A 266 -8.05 -5.99 -1.34
CA ALA A 266 -9.24 -5.39 -0.74
C ALA A 266 -9.58 -3.99 -1.24
N TYR A 267 -8.71 -3.38 -2.07
CA TYR A 267 -8.88 -2.04 -2.58
C TYR A 267 -8.85 -2.02 -4.11
N THR A 268 -9.63 -1.12 -4.71
CA THR A 268 -9.59 -0.81 -6.15
C THR A 268 -9.40 0.69 -6.35
N PRO A 269 -8.52 1.11 -7.29
CA PRO A 269 -7.65 0.25 -8.11
C PRO A 269 -6.46 -0.32 -7.30
N SER A 270 -6.02 -1.53 -7.63
CA SER A 270 -4.76 -2.12 -7.14
C SER A 270 -3.92 -2.63 -8.31
N ILE A 271 -2.60 -2.47 -8.27
CA ILE A 271 -1.69 -2.99 -9.30
C ILE A 271 -0.72 -3.95 -8.64
N VAL A 272 -0.67 -5.19 -9.11
CA VAL A 272 0.31 -6.20 -8.66
C VAL A 272 1.32 -6.44 -9.77
N PHE A 273 2.60 -6.35 -9.42
CA PHE A 273 3.72 -6.57 -10.34
C PHE A 273 4.32 -7.94 -10.10
N PHE A 274 4.53 -8.69 -11.17
CA PHE A 274 5.14 -10.02 -11.15
C PHE A 274 6.48 -10.00 -11.88
N ASP A 275 7.49 -10.64 -11.28
CA ASP A 275 8.79 -10.88 -11.90
C ASP A 275 8.71 -11.96 -12.99
N ALA A 276 9.83 -12.18 -13.70
CA ALA A 276 9.91 -13.18 -14.76
C ALA A 276 9.76 -14.64 -14.28
N ALA A 277 9.77 -14.89 -12.95
CA ALA A 277 9.47 -16.19 -12.37
C ALA A 277 8.00 -16.30 -11.93
N GLY A 278 7.19 -15.26 -12.14
CA GLY A 278 5.77 -15.21 -11.77
C GLY A 278 5.55 -14.92 -10.29
N ARG A 279 6.60 -14.50 -9.57
CA ARG A 279 6.50 -14.12 -8.17
C ARG A 279 6.15 -12.64 -8.07
N GLU A 280 5.35 -12.29 -7.08
CA GLU A 280 5.07 -10.90 -6.81
C GLU A 280 6.34 -10.14 -6.43
N ALA A 281 6.66 -9.11 -7.21
CA ALA A 281 7.79 -8.20 -7.00
C ALA A 281 7.39 -7.01 -6.12
N PHE A 282 6.21 -6.45 -6.37
CA PHE A 282 5.69 -5.29 -5.68
C PHE A 282 4.18 -5.17 -5.90
N ARG A 283 3.50 -4.40 -5.06
CA ARG A 283 2.09 -4.07 -5.28
C ARG A 283 1.75 -2.66 -4.82
N ILE A 284 0.75 -2.09 -5.47
CA ILE A 284 0.11 -0.82 -5.13
C ILE A 284 -1.33 -1.16 -4.75
N GLU A 285 -1.72 -0.88 -3.49
CA GLU A 285 -3.09 -1.11 -2.99
C GLU A 285 -3.67 0.19 -2.41
N THR A 286 -3.36 1.30 -3.07
CA THR A 286 -3.72 2.62 -2.58
C THR A 286 -3.81 3.63 -3.71
N TYR A 287 -4.42 4.78 -3.41
CA TYR A 287 -4.43 5.92 -4.30
C TYR A 287 -3.04 6.57 -4.36
N LEU A 288 -2.50 6.72 -5.57
CA LEU A 288 -1.21 7.36 -5.82
C LEU A 288 -1.33 8.46 -6.89
N ARG A 289 -0.78 9.64 -6.58
CA ARG A 289 -0.56 10.72 -7.53
C ARG A 289 0.55 10.36 -8.53
N PRO A 290 0.61 11.01 -9.71
CA PRO A 290 1.46 10.58 -10.82
C PRO A 290 2.93 10.32 -10.46
N PHE A 291 3.58 11.18 -9.67
CA PHE A 291 4.97 10.95 -9.23
C PHE A 291 5.15 9.62 -8.47
N HIS A 292 4.23 9.29 -7.56
CA HIS A 292 4.31 8.07 -6.77
C HIS A 292 3.99 6.84 -7.62
N LEU A 293 3.05 6.97 -8.55
CA LEU A 293 2.71 5.94 -9.51
C LEU A 293 3.90 5.62 -10.43
N ALA A 294 4.49 6.63 -11.06
CA ALA A 294 5.69 6.49 -11.89
C ALA A 294 6.85 5.89 -11.09
N SER A 295 7.07 6.34 -9.86
CA SER A 295 8.13 5.78 -9.01
C SER A 295 7.90 4.31 -8.66
N SER A 296 6.65 3.89 -8.46
CA SER A 296 6.31 2.48 -8.22
C SER A 296 6.61 1.60 -9.45
N PHE A 297 6.33 2.10 -10.64
CA PHE A 297 6.62 1.42 -11.90
C PHE A 297 8.13 1.34 -12.15
N ASP A 298 8.85 2.44 -11.90
CA ASP A 298 10.31 2.48 -12.04
C ASP A 298 10.99 1.54 -11.04
N TYR A 299 10.50 1.49 -9.80
CA TYR A 299 11.03 0.60 -8.76
C TYR A 299 11.05 -0.88 -9.19
N VAL A 300 10.04 -1.31 -9.95
CA VAL A 300 9.97 -2.66 -10.51
C VAL A 300 10.78 -2.78 -11.79
N THR A 301 10.56 -1.88 -12.76
CA THR A 301 11.20 -1.99 -14.10
C THR A 301 12.73 -1.81 -14.05
N SER A 302 13.24 -1.02 -13.10
CA SER A 302 14.67 -0.88 -12.81
C SER A 302 15.24 -2.01 -11.95
N LYS A 303 14.40 -2.92 -11.43
CA LYS A 303 14.76 -3.96 -10.46
C LYS A 303 15.29 -3.44 -9.13
N ALA A 304 15.05 -2.16 -8.80
CA ALA A 304 15.50 -1.56 -7.56
C ALA A 304 14.99 -2.31 -6.31
N TYR A 305 13.80 -2.92 -6.39
CA TYR A 305 13.23 -3.74 -5.31
C TYR A 305 14.11 -4.91 -4.85
N LEU A 306 15.05 -5.38 -5.69
CA LEU A 306 15.98 -6.46 -5.34
C LEU A 306 17.11 -6.02 -4.42
N VAL A 307 17.47 -4.73 -4.43
CA VAL A 307 18.64 -4.20 -3.70
C VAL A 307 18.26 -3.16 -2.64
N GLN A 308 17.14 -2.46 -2.86
CA GLN A 308 16.55 -1.54 -1.91
C GLN A 308 15.15 -2.03 -1.58
N PRO A 309 14.93 -2.80 -0.51
CA PRO A 309 13.61 -3.34 -0.19
C PRO A 309 12.62 -2.31 0.39
N SER A 310 13.09 -1.11 0.77
CA SER A 310 12.23 -0.01 1.20
C SER A 310 11.89 0.89 0.02
N PHE A 311 10.63 0.82 -0.42
CA PHE A 311 10.11 1.69 -1.47
C PHE A 311 10.21 3.17 -1.08
N GLN A 312 10.01 3.51 0.19
CA GLN A 312 10.11 4.89 0.66
C GLN A 312 11.53 5.45 0.54
N ARG A 313 12.57 4.64 0.83
CA ARG A 313 13.97 5.06 0.59
C ARG A 313 14.25 5.26 -0.89
N PHE A 314 13.74 4.36 -1.74
CA PHE A 314 13.85 4.51 -3.19
C PHE A 314 13.16 5.80 -3.68
N LEU A 315 11.95 6.07 -3.20
CA LEU A 315 11.17 7.26 -3.54
C LEU A 315 11.89 8.56 -3.16
N GLN A 316 12.47 8.61 -1.96
CA GLN A 316 13.27 9.75 -1.49
C GLN A 316 14.51 9.98 -2.38
N ALA A 317 15.27 8.92 -2.66
CA ALA A 317 16.45 9.01 -3.52
C ALA A 317 16.08 9.48 -4.94
N ARG A 318 15.00 8.97 -5.51
CA ARG A 318 14.48 9.39 -6.82
C ARG A 318 14.04 10.86 -6.81
N ALA A 319 13.32 11.30 -5.78
CA ALA A 319 12.90 12.70 -5.63
C ALA A 319 14.12 13.64 -5.54
N GLU A 320 15.15 13.24 -4.79
CA GLU A 320 16.39 14.00 -4.67
C GLU A 320 17.15 14.10 -6.00
N GLN A 321 17.26 13.00 -6.75
CA GLN A 321 17.88 12.99 -8.07
C GLN A 321 17.19 13.96 -9.04
N ILE A 322 15.84 13.97 -9.06
CA ILE A 322 15.07 14.91 -9.89
C ILE A 322 15.36 16.36 -9.49
N ARG A 323 15.36 16.66 -8.18
CA ARG A 323 15.65 18.02 -7.68
C ARG A 323 17.08 18.46 -8.02
N ARG A 324 18.07 17.57 -7.87
CA ARG A 324 19.48 17.84 -8.23
C ARG A 324 19.64 18.11 -9.74
N ALA A 325 18.81 17.48 -10.57
CA ALA A 325 18.75 17.74 -12.01
C ALA A 325 17.95 19.01 -12.38
N GLY A 326 17.50 19.81 -11.40
CA GLY A 326 16.71 21.03 -11.62
C GLY A 326 15.22 20.78 -11.89
N GLY A 327 14.76 19.53 -11.77
CA GLY A 327 13.36 19.16 -11.95
C GLY A 327 12.50 19.46 -10.71
N ARG A 328 11.20 19.61 -10.92
CA ARG A 328 10.20 19.76 -9.85
C ARG A 328 9.57 18.42 -9.51
N VAL A 329 9.40 18.15 -8.22
CA VAL A 329 8.70 16.96 -7.71
C VAL A 329 7.35 17.38 -7.11
N GLU A 330 6.26 16.98 -7.75
CA GLU A 330 4.90 17.18 -7.25
C GLU A 330 4.45 15.94 -6.48
N LEU A 331 4.39 16.07 -5.16
CA LEU A 331 4.03 14.95 -4.27
C LEU A 331 2.52 14.83 -4.04
N TRP A 332 1.78 15.91 -4.31
CA TRP A 332 0.32 15.98 -4.23
C TRP A 332 -0.22 16.93 -5.28
#